data_AF-A0A947WBY2-F1
#
_entry.id   AF-A0A947WBY2-F1
#
_cell.length_a   1.000
_cell.length_b   1.000
_cell.length_c   1.000
_cell.angle_alpha   90.00
_cell.angle_beta   90.00
_cell.angle_gamma   90.00
#
_symmetry.space_group_name_H-M   'P 1'
#
loop_
_entity.id
_entity.type
_entity.pdbx_description
1 polymer ?
#
loop_
_entity_poly.entity_id
_entity_poly.type
_entity_poly.pdbx_seq_one_letter_code
_entity_poly.pdbx_strand_id
1 'polypeptide(L)'
;MNRQSRRGWTVWLYLSIFAITASCQAASLSPPDVGSTWVRPSSQYPAQPVWGHAEGLRVGLWPLAGPRGLLRIYAPYLGHADERMINYIAIEPVIQGTLYRSYSEMETSQLDLEQGLRFWSSDSMDADSSSDPTQPVRGVIGSDEGVETLRVIIHIEPYRSGASVVLCLTFRADRPYEVGFSTFQADGSKPLSACIVTA
;
A
#
# COMPACT_ATOMS: atom_id res chain seq x y z
N MET A 1 -38.93 47.83 -66.83
CA MET A 1 -37.56 48.26 -66.46
C MET A 1 -37.20 47.57 -65.15
N ASN A 2 -36.14 46.75 -65.18
CA ASN A 2 -35.70 45.82 -64.13
C ASN A 2 -35.62 46.42 -62.72
N ARG A 3 -36.02 45.65 -61.70
CA ARG A 3 -35.20 45.46 -60.48
C ARG A 3 -35.66 44.23 -59.68
N GLN A 4 -34.80 43.21 -59.67
CA GLN A 4 -34.80 42.11 -58.72
C GLN A 4 -34.76 42.67 -57.29
N SER A 5 -35.54 42.10 -56.36
CA SER A 5 -35.24 42.17 -54.93
C SER A 5 -35.19 40.76 -54.34
N ARG A 6 -34.09 40.49 -53.65
CA ARG A 6 -33.62 39.18 -53.20
C ARG A 6 -34.39 38.75 -51.94
N ARG A 7 -34.81 37.48 -51.91
CA ARG A 7 -35.30 36.81 -50.69
C ARG A 7 -34.12 36.54 -49.76
N GLY A 8 -34.08 37.22 -48.61
CA GLY A 8 -33.16 36.89 -47.52
C GLY A 8 -33.69 35.70 -46.71
N TRP A 9 -32.84 34.71 -46.45
CA TRP A 9 -33.14 33.58 -45.57
C TRP A 9 -32.42 33.83 -44.24
N THR A 10 -33.17 33.88 -43.15
CA THR A 10 -32.62 33.98 -41.79
C THR A 10 -32.31 32.58 -41.30
N VAL A 11 -31.03 32.29 -41.01
CA VAL A 11 -30.59 31.04 -40.36
C VAL A 11 -30.38 31.34 -38.88
N TRP A 12 -31.09 30.62 -38.01
CA TRP A 12 -30.88 30.65 -36.56
C TRP A 12 -29.84 29.57 -36.21
N LEU A 13 -28.66 29.97 -35.73
CA LEU A 13 -27.69 29.05 -35.14
C LEU A 13 -27.97 28.95 -33.63
N TYR A 14 -28.49 27.79 -33.19
CA TYR A 14 -28.51 27.44 -31.77
C TYR A 14 -27.14 26.88 -31.38
N LEU A 15 -26.37 27.64 -30.59
CA LEU A 15 -25.11 27.19 -30.02
C LEU A 15 -25.41 26.52 -28.67
N SER A 16 -25.57 25.20 -28.65
CA SER A 16 -25.67 24.44 -27.41
C SER A 16 -24.27 24.21 -26.85
N ILE A 17 -23.89 24.98 -25.83
CA ILE A 17 -22.65 24.75 -25.06
C ILE A 17 -22.90 23.54 -24.15
N PHE A 18 -22.44 22.36 -24.55
CA PHE A 18 -22.27 21.24 -23.63
C PHE A 18 -21.02 21.48 -22.80
N ALA A 19 -21.20 21.90 -21.54
CA ALA A 19 -20.13 21.83 -20.55
C ALA A 19 -19.89 20.36 -20.20
N ILE A 20 -18.82 19.77 -20.75
CA ILE A 20 -18.35 18.45 -20.34
C ILE A 20 -17.70 18.65 -18.97
N THR A 21 -18.43 18.37 -17.89
CA THR A 21 -17.84 18.19 -16.58
C THR A 21 -17.15 16.82 -16.57
N ALA A 22 -15.84 16.82 -16.83
CA ALA A 22 -15.01 15.66 -16.54
C ALA A 22 -15.01 15.46 -15.01
N SER A 23 -15.85 14.54 -14.55
CA SER A 23 -15.83 14.07 -13.16
C SER A 23 -14.57 13.22 -13.01
N CYS A 24 -13.55 13.75 -12.33
CA CYS A 24 -12.37 12.97 -11.94
C CYS A 24 -12.81 12.01 -10.82
N GLN A 25 -13.31 10.84 -11.20
CA GLN A 25 -13.61 9.78 -10.26
C GLN A 25 -12.27 9.13 -9.92
N ALA A 26 -11.72 9.41 -8.74
CA ALA A 26 -10.57 8.68 -8.23
C ALA A 26 -10.92 7.18 -8.28
N ALA A 27 -10.26 6.43 -9.16
CA ALA A 27 -10.55 5.01 -9.32
C ALA A 27 -10.32 4.30 -7.98
N SER A 28 -11.34 3.64 -7.43
CA SER A 28 -11.14 2.82 -6.23
C SER A 28 -10.23 1.66 -6.59
N LEU A 29 -9.20 1.39 -5.78
CA LEU A 29 -8.32 0.26 -5.98
C LEU A 29 -9.11 -1.05 -5.99
N SER A 30 -8.72 -1.94 -6.89
CA SER A 30 -9.33 -3.27 -6.99
C SER A 30 -9.09 -4.05 -5.70
N PRO A 31 -10.07 -4.81 -5.20
CA PRO A 31 -9.85 -5.69 -4.05
C PRO A 31 -8.74 -6.70 -4.35
N PRO A 32 -8.09 -7.26 -3.32
CA PRO A 32 -7.11 -8.32 -3.52
C PRO A 32 -7.77 -9.58 -4.10
N ASP A 33 -7.02 -10.36 -4.85
CA ASP A 33 -7.45 -11.68 -5.28
C ASP A 33 -7.47 -12.62 -4.06
N VAL A 34 -8.59 -13.29 -3.85
CA VAL A 34 -8.75 -14.32 -2.82
C VAL A 34 -8.63 -15.70 -3.48
N GLY A 35 -7.49 -16.36 -3.28
CA GLY A 35 -7.28 -17.74 -3.70
C GLY A 35 -7.79 -18.76 -2.68
N SER A 36 -7.45 -20.03 -2.86
CA SER A 36 -7.78 -21.11 -1.91
C SER A 36 -7.11 -20.92 -0.56
N THR A 37 -5.82 -20.54 -0.56
CA THR A 37 -5.01 -20.39 0.65
C THR A 37 -4.68 -18.92 0.94
N TRP A 38 -4.39 -18.14 -0.11
CA TRP A 38 -3.78 -16.82 0.04
C TRP A 38 -4.66 -15.69 -0.50
N VAL A 39 -4.66 -14.58 0.23
CA VAL A 39 -5.09 -13.27 -0.25
C VAL A 39 -3.86 -12.50 -0.70
N ARG A 40 -3.88 -11.96 -1.92
CA ARG A 40 -2.78 -11.19 -2.50
C ARG A 40 -3.33 -10.07 -3.37
N PRO A 41 -2.60 -8.96 -3.57
CA PRO A 41 -3.03 -7.93 -4.52
C PRO A 41 -3.34 -8.48 -5.91
N SER A 42 -4.27 -7.84 -6.62
CA SER A 42 -4.64 -8.22 -7.98
C SER A 42 -3.46 -8.13 -8.94
N SER A 43 -3.34 -9.06 -9.89
CA SER A 43 -2.30 -9.03 -10.95
C SER A 43 -2.68 -8.18 -12.14
N GLN A 44 -3.95 -7.79 -12.26
CA GLN A 44 -4.49 -7.24 -13.50
C GLN A 44 -4.74 -5.73 -13.43
N TYR A 45 -4.93 -5.21 -12.22
CA TYR A 45 -5.39 -3.85 -11.99
C TYR A 45 -4.64 -3.22 -10.82
N PRO A 46 -4.57 -1.88 -10.74
CA PRO A 46 -4.18 -1.20 -9.52
C PRO A 46 -5.01 -1.73 -8.35
N ALA A 47 -4.33 -2.19 -7.31
CA ALA A 47 -4.90 -3.08 -6.31
C ALA A 47 -4.66 -2.58 -4.90
N GLN A 48 -5.58 -2.95 -4.02
CA GLN A 48 -5.41 -2.81 -2.59
C GLN A 48 -4.17 -3.60 -2.14
N PRO A 49 -3.22 -2.97 -1.42
CA PRO A 49 -2.03 -3.64 -0.92
C PRO A 49 -2.39 -4.47 0.31
N VAL A 50 -3.01 -5.64 0.10
CA VAL A 50 -3.44 -6.57 1.16
C VAL A 50 -2.92 -7.97 0.87
N TRP A 51 -2.27 -8.56 1.87
CA TRP A 51 -1.75 -9.93 1.85
C TRP A 51 -2.24 -10.70 3.07
N GLY A 52 -2.35 -12.02 2.97
CA GLY A 52 -2.57 -12.86 4.14
C GLY A 52 -3.20 -14.20 3.80
N HIS A 53 -3.77 -14.85 4.80
CA HIS A 53 -4.46 -16.12 4.63
C HIS A 53 -5.94 -15.87 4.24
N ALA A 54 -6.48 -16.70 3.33
CA ALA A 54 -7.87 -16.61 2.87
C ALA A 54 -8.86 -16.70 4.05
N GLU A 55 -8.57 -17.61 4.98
CA GLU A 55 -9.37 -17.90 6.18
C GLU A 55 -8.83 -17.24 7.47
N GLY A 56 -7.89 -16.30 7.38
CA GLY A 56 -7.10 -15.91 8.54
C GLY A 56 -6.73 -14.43 8.63
N LEU A 57 -5.62 -14.14 9.31
CA LEU A 57 -5.10 -12.78 9.44
C LEU A 57 -4.67 -12.23 8.07
N ARG A 58 -4.89 -10.93 7.89
CA ARG A 58 -4.43 -10.18 6.72
C ARG A 58 -3.72 -8.91 7.17
N VAL A 59 -2.72 -8.50 6.40
CA VAL A 59 -1.97 -7.27 6.58
C VAL A 59 -2.14 -6.38 5.36
N GLY A 60 -2.36 -5.08 5.57
CA GLY A 60 -2.43 -4.12 4.48
C GLY A 60 -1.65 -2.83 4.72
N LEU A 61 -1.43 -2.07 3.65
CA LEU A 61 -0.69 -0.81 3.64
C LEU A 61 -1.56 0.38 3.21
N TRP A 62 -1.00 1.58 3.37
CA TRP A 62 -1.50 2.75 2.64
C TRP A 62 -1.42 2.45 1.12
N PRO A 63 -2.41 2.84 0.29
CA PRO A 63 -3.37 3.93 0.49
C PRO A 63 -4.74 3.50 1.03
N LEU A 64 -4.83 2.34 1.67
CA LEU A 64 -6.04 1.98 2.43
C LEU A 64 -6.29 2.99 3.56
N ALA A 65 -7.55 3.11 3.98
CA ALA A 65 -7.98 4.07 4.99
C ALA A 65 -7.13 4.00 6.28
N GLY A 66 -6.98 5.16 6.93
CA GLY A 66 -6.16 5.32 8.14
C GLY A 66 -4.78 5.96 7.89
N PRO A 67 -4.01 6.18 8.96
CA PRO A 67 -2.69 6.83 8.90
C PRO A 67 -1.69 6.08 8.03
N ARG A 68 -0.72 6.83 7.48
CA ARG A 68 0.44 6.30 6.76
C ARG A 68 1.56 5.96 7.75
N GLY A 69 2.56 5.18 7.32
CA GLY A 69 3.67 4.74 8.17
C GLY A 69 3.29 3.61 9.14
N LEU A 70 2.17 2.92 8.90
CA LEU A 70 1.67 1.83 9.75
C LEU A 70 1.22 0.65 8.90
N LEU A 71 1.46 -0.57 9.37
CA LEU A 71 0.80 -1.77 8.85
C LEU A 71 -0.61 -1.84 9.43
N ARG A 72 -1.58 -2.26 8.62
CA ARG A 72 -2.98 -2.48 9.04
C ARG A 72 -3.19 -3.97 9.25
N ILE A 73 -3.76 -4.36 10.39
CA ILE A 73 -4.11 -5.74 10.70
C ILE A 73 -5.61 -5.94 10.57
N TYR A 74 -6.00 -6.98 9.84
CA TYR A 74 -7.39 -7.38 9.65
C TYR A 74 -7.59 -8.81 10.13
N ALA A 75 -8.75 -9.07 10.74
CA ALA A 75 -9.18 -10.39 11.18
C ALA A 75 -10.61 -10.70 10.66
N PRO A 76 -10.79 -10.85 9.35
CA PRO A 76 -12.11 -11.08 8.76
C PRO A 76 -12.76 -12.38 9.24
N TYR A 77 -11.96 -13.36 9.67
CA TYR A 77 -12.42 -14.60 10.28
C TYR A 77 -13.26 -14.42 11.57
N LEU A 78 -13.24 -13.22 12.18
CA LEU A 78 -14.12 -12.86 13.31
C LEU A 78 -15.52 -12.40 12.85
N GLY A 79 -15.87 -12.58 11.57
CA GLY A 79 -17.16 -12.14 11.00
C GLY A 79 -17.25 -10.62 10.81
N HIS A 80 -16.10 -9.96 10.69
CA HIS A 80 -16.02 -8.53 10.41
C HIS A 80 -16.09 -8.28 8.90
N ALA A 81 -16.54 -7.09 8.49
CA ALA A 81 -16.36 -6.65 7.11
C ALA A 81 -14.86 -6.64 6.76
N ASP A 82 -14.51 -6.94 5.51
CA ASP A 82 -13.11 -7.11 5.08
C ASP A 82 -12.27 -5.83 5.30
N GLU A 83 -12.91 -4.66 5.22
CA GLU A 83 -12.30 -3.35 5.46
C GLU A 83 -12.15 -2.98 6.94
N ARG A 84 -12.74 -3.77 7.86
CA ARG A 84 -12.65 -3.50 9.29
C ARG A 84 -11.28 -3.90 9.83
N MET A 85 -10.41 -2.90 9.89
CA MET A 85 -9.12 -2.98 10.57
C MET A 85 -9.31 -3.16 12.08
N ILE A 86 -8.51 -4.05 12.69
CA ILE A 86 -8.55 -4.36 14.12
C ILE A 86 -7.33 -3.83 14.88
N ASN A 87 -6.20 -3.63 14.21
CA ASN A 87 -5.04 -3.00 14.80
C ASN A 87 -4.08 -2.35 13.78
N TYR A 88 -3.21 -1.47 14.27
CA TYR A 88 -2.05 -0.95 13.54
C TYR A 88 -0.76 -1.53 14.11
N ILE A 89 0.27 -1.65 13.26
CA ILE A 89 1.63 -1.97 13.70
C ILE A 89 2.57 -0.83 13.30
N ALA A 90 3.28 -0.28 14.29
CA ALA A 90 4.33 0.72 14.12
C ALA A 90 5.71 0.08 14.06
N ILE A 91 6.62 0.71 13.31
CA ILE A 91 8.00 0.27 13.15
C ILE A 91 8.92 1.35 13.71
N GLU A 92 9.69 0.98 14.73
CA GLU A 92 10.41 1.93 15.56
C GLU A 92 11.89 1.54 15.68
N PRO A 93 12.75 1.94 14.74
CA PRO A 93 14.18 1.69 14.85
C PRO A 93 14.84 2.57 15.91
N VAL A 94 15.86 2.00 16.58
CA VAL A 94 16.70 2.68 17.56
C VAL A 94 18.15 2.62 17.13
N ILE A 95 18.73 3.76 16.80
CA ILE A 95 20.13 3.85 16.37
C ILE A 95 21.06 3.51 17.54
N GLN A 96 22.11 2.75 17.25
CA GLN A 96 23.14 2.39 18.22
C GLN A 96 23.78 3.64 18.87
N GLY A 97 23.93 3.59 20.19
CA GLY A 97 24.46 4.72 20.96
C GLY A 97 23.44 5.82 21.26
N THR A 98 22.17 5.64 20.90
CA THR A 98 21.07 6.55 21.23
C THR A 98 19.97 5.82 21.99
N LEU A 99 19.13 6.56 22.71
CA LEU A 99 17.90 6.05 23.34
C LEU A 99 16.63 6.50 22.60
N TYR A 100 16.79 7.27 21.52
CA TYR A 100 15.68 7.84 20.78
C TYR A 100 15.14 6.84 19.77
N ARG A 101 13.81 6.68 19.79
CA ARG A 101 13.08 5.91 18.80
C ARG A 101 12.66 6.84 17.66
N SER A 102 12.87 6.37 16.44
CA SER A 102 12.18 6.92 15.27
C SER A 102 10.81 6.25 15.18
N TYR A 103 9.79 6.98 14.70
CA TYR A 103 8.40 6.49 14.61
C TYR A 103 7.90 6.66 13.18
N SER A 104 7.60 5.55 12.50
CA SER A 104 7.26 5.56 11.07
C SER A 104 6.01 6.38 10.75
N GLU A 105 5.04 6.45 11.68
CA GLU A 105 3.78 7.19 11.55
C GLU A 105 3.92 8.68 11.90
N MET A 106 4.90 9.04 12.72
CA MET A 106 5.11 10.42 13.18
C MET A 106 6.10 11.21 12.33
N GLU A 107 6.96 10.56 11.54
CA GLU A 107 7.87 11.28 10.65
C GLU A 107 7.15 11.85 9.41
N THR A 108 7.52 13.07 9.02
CA THR A 108 7.12 13.62 7.72
C THR A 108 8.00 12.99 6.64
N SER A 109 7.38 12.39 5.64
CA SER A 109 8.09 11.80 4.50
C SER A 109 8.93 12.86 3.78
N GLN A 110 10.15 12.48 3.44
CA GLN A 110 11.06 13.25 2.60
C GLN A 110 10.76 13.07 1.12
N LEU A 111 9.97 12.05 0.74
CA LEU A 111 9.60 11.77 -0.65
C LEU A 111 8.44 12.65 -1.14
N ASP A 112 7.47 12.96 -0.29
CA ASP A 112 6.27 13.73 -0.67
C ASP A 112 5.80 14.76 0.36
N LEU A 113 6.53 14.95 1.47
CA LEU A 113 6.24 15.93 2.52
C LEU A 113 4.92 15.70 3.29
N GLU A 114 4.29 14.53 3.10
CA GLU A 114 3.09 14.14 3.84
C GLU A 114 3.44 13.43 5.17
N GLN A 115 2.49 13.40 6.10
CA GLN A 115 2.66 12.77 7.41
C GLN A 115 2.75 11.23 7.28
N GLY A 116 3.69 10.62 8.02
CA GLY A 116 4.00 9.18 8.01
C GLY A 116 4.93 8.79 6.85
N LEU A 117 5.81 7.82 7.06
CA LEU A 117 6.75 7.33 6.05
C LEU A 117 6.07 6.43 5.01
N ARG A 118 6.58 6.44 3.78
CA ARG A 118 6.11 5.54 2.73
C ARG A 118 6.58 4.11 2.98
N PHE A 119 5.63 3.18 2.96
CA PHE A 119 5.90 1.74 2.95
C PHE A 119 5.54 1.20 1.58
N TRP A 120 6.34 0.30 1.03
CA TRP A 120 6.06 -0.32 -0.25
C TRP A 120 6.53 -1.76 -0.29
N SER A 121 5.80 -2.59 -1.03
CA SER A 121 6.12 -4.01 -1.17
C SER A 121 7.15 -4.25 -2.28
N SER A 122 8.01 -5.24 -2.09
CA SER A 122 8.98 -5.77 -3.06
C SER A 122 9.05 -7.29 -2.98
N ASP A 123 9.57 -7.92 -4.05
CA ASP A 123 9.92 -9.34 -4.08
C ASP A 123 11.39 -9.59 -3.70
N SER A 124 12.17 -8.52 -3.41
CA SER A 124 13.58 -8.58 -2.98
C SER A 124 13.84 -7.75 -1.72
N MET A 125 14.84 -8.19 -0.94
CA MET A 125 15.42 -7.47 0.19
C MET A 125 16.27 -6.27 -0.24
N ASP A 126 16.76 -6.29 -1.48
CA ASP A 126 17.57 -5.19 -2.00
C ASP A 126 16.67 -3.96 -2.21
N ALA A 127 17.24 -2.79 -1.92
CA ALA A 127 16.52 -1.53 -2.01
C ALA A 127 16.14 -1.24 -3.46
N ASP A 128 14.86 -1.44 -3.79
CA ASP A 128 14.31 -1.00 -5.06
C ASP A 128 13.70 0.40 -4.90
N SER A 129 13.98 1.28 -5.85
CA SER A 129 13.66 2.69 -5.78
C SER A 129 12.15 2.92 -5.85
N SER A 130 11.48 2.98 -4.70
CA SER A 130 10.10 3.48 -4.51
C SER A 130 9.06 2.90 -5.49
N SER A 131 8.37 1.82 -5.11
CA SER A 131 7.24 1.31 -5.90
C SER A 131 5.96 2.14 -5.72
N ASP A 132 5.14 2.18 -6.78
CA ASP A 132 3.82 2.80 -6.78
C ASP A 132 2.92 2.08 -5.74
N PRO A 133 2.36 2.79 -4.75
CA PRO A 133 1.52 2.21 -3.70
C PRO A 133 0.24 1.53 -4.23
N THR A 134 -0.15 1.84 -5.47
CA THR A 134 -1.31 1.25 -6.16
C THR A 134 -0.94 0.02 -7.00
N GLN A 135 0.35 -0.25 -7.17
CA GLN A 135 0.88 -1.43 -7.86
C GLN A 135 1.76 -2.27 -6.91
N PRO A 136 1.19 -2.75 -5.79
CA PRO A 136 1.92 -3.59 -4.87
C PRO A 136 2.30 -4.94 -5.52
N VAL A 137 3.48 -5.45 -5.18
CA VAL A 137 3.86 -6.80 -5.60
C VAL A 137 3.01 -7.84 -4.88
N ARG A 138 2.88 -9.02 -5.48
CA ARG A 138 2.00 -10.06 -4.94
C ARG A 138 2.62 -10.83 -3.77
N GLY A 139 3.92 -10.69 -3.56
CA GLY A 139 4.70 -11.54 -2.66
C GLY A 139 5.00 -12.90 -3.28
N VAL A 140 5.96 -13.59 -2.67
CA VAL A 140 6.52 -14.85 -3.16
C VAL A 140 5.87 -16.01 -2.41
N ILE A 141 5.26 -16.93 -3.16
CA ILE A 141 4.82 -18.21 -2.61
C ILE A 141 6.00 -19.17 -2.65
N GLY A 142 6.27 -19.82 -1.53
CA GLY A 142 7.32 -20.83 -1.40
C GLY A 142 6.93 -21.94 -0.44
N SER A 143 7.91 -22.74 -0.04
CA SER A 143 7.73 -23.76 1.00
C SER A 143 8.82 -23.65 2.05
N ASP A 144 8.44 -23.87 3.31
CA ASP A 144 9.35 -23.95 4.45
C ASP A 144 8.99 -25.19 5.26
N GLU A 145 9.95 -26.10 5.42
CA GLU A 145 9.75 -27.41 6.07
C GLU A 145 8.53 -28.19 5.53
N GLY A 146 8.25 -28.09 4.22
CA GLY A 146 7.13 -28.76 3.56
C GLY A 146 5.77 -28.04 3.72
N VAL A 147 5.73 -26.90 4.39
CA VAL A 147 4.53 -26.06 4.53
C VAL A 147 4.57 -24.94 3.50
N GLU A 148 3.46 -24.70 2.80
CA GLU A 148 3.35 -23.56 1.87
C GLU A 148 3.37 -22.24 2.65
N THR A 149 4.11 -21.26 2.15
CA THR A 149 4.28 -19.94 2.77
C THR A 149 4.07 -18.83 1.75
N LEU A 150 3.55 -17.69 2.21
CA LEU A 150 3.55 -16.43 1.48
C LEU A 150 4.50 -15.47 2.20
N ARG A 151 5.52 -14.98 1.48
CA ARG A 151 6.47 -13.98 1.98
C ARG A 151 6.32 -12.66 1.22
N VAL A 152 6.31 -11.57 1.97
CA VAL A 152 6.17 -10.21 1.40
C VAL A 152 7.26 -9.33 2.01
N ILE A 153 8.11 -8.74 1.17
CA ILE A 153 9.11 -7.79 1.64
C ILE A 153 8.50 -6.39 1.64
N ILE A 154 8.57 -5.68 2.77
CA ILE A 154 8.13 -4.30 2.89
C ILE A 154 9.34 -3.41 3.14
N HIS A 155 9.61 -2.53 2.19
CA HIS A 155 10.59 -1.47 2.35
C HIS A 155 9.93 -0.27 3.02
N ILE A 156 10.71 0.37 3.89
CA ILE A 156 10.31 1.58 4.58
C ILE A 156 11.23 2.70 4.11
N GLU A 157 10.64 3.84 3.79
CA GLU A 157 11.39 5.06 3.52
C GLU A 157 12.44 5.30 4.62
N PRO A 158 13.69 5.65 4.28
CA PRO A 158 14.71 5.94 5.29
C PRO A 158 14.26 7.03 6.25
N TYR A 159 14.42 6.76 7.55
CA TYR A 159 14.09 7.68 8.61
C TYR A 159 15.05 8.87 8.60
N ARG A 160 14.60 10.05 9.03
CA ARG A 160 15.44 11.25 9.13
C ARG A 160 16.65 11.04 10.04
N SER A 161 16.52 10.16 11.04
CA SER A 161 17.60 9.76 11.94
C SER A 161 18.78 9.10 11.21
N GLY A 162 18.55 8.58 10.00
CA GLY A 162 19.48 7.78 9.20
C GLY A 162 19.33 6.27 9.40
N ALA A 163 18.31 5.84 10.14
CA ALA A 163 17.91 4.43 10.17
C ALA A 163 17.24 4.05 8.84
N SER A 164 17.48 2.83 8.38
CA SER A 164 16.79 2.24 7.24
C SER A 164 16.50 0.76 7.54
N VAL A 165 15.25 0.37 7.39
CA VAL A 165 14.72 -0.93 7.81
C VAL A 165 13.91 -1.55 6.69
N VAL A 166 14.08 -2.85 6.50
CA VAL A 166 13.24 -3.69 5.64
C VAL A 166 12.53 -4.73 6.50
N LEU A 167 11.26 -5.00 6.21
CA LEU A 167 10.49 -6.05 6.87
C LEU A 167 10.26 -7.23 5.94
N CYS A 168 10.19 -8.43 6.49
CA CYS A 168 9.59 -9.58 5.83
C CYS A 168 8.37 -10.02 6.62
N LEU A 169 7.21 -9.96 5.98
CA LEU A 169 5.98 -10.57 6.46
C LEU A 169 5.97 -12.03 6.00
N THR A 170 5.71 -12.95 6.91
CA THR A 170 5.57 -14.38 6.59
C THR A 170 4.23 -14.90 7.06
N PHE A 171 3.48 -15.49 6.14
CA PHE A 171 2.26 -16.24 6.43
C PHE A 171 2.49 -17.72 6.13
N ARG A 172 1.90 -18.61 6.93
CA ARG A 172 2.00 -20.05 6.75
C ARG A 172 0.62 -20.67 6.55
N ALA A 173 0.51 -21.61 5.63
CA ALA A 173 -0.77 -22.25 5.31
C ALA A 173 -1.35 -23.05 6.48
N ASP A 174 -0.48 -23.57 7.36
CA ASP A 174 -0.88 -24.32 8.56
C ASP A 174 -1.15 -23.44 9.79
N ARG A 175 -0.95 -22.11 9.69
CA ARG A 175 -1.13 -21.13 10.78
C ARG A 175 -1.92 -19.91 10.27
N PRO A 176 -3.20 -20.08 9.89
CA PRO A 176 -3.99 -19.02 9.26
C PRO A 176 -4.14 -17.76 10.13
N TYR A 177 -4.12 -17.92 11.46
CA TYR A 177 -4.34 -16.83 12.42
C TYR A 177 -3.04 -16.19 12.93
N GLU A 178 -1.92 -16.43 12.25
CA GLU A 178 -0.60 -15.90 12.62
C GLU A 178 0.02 -15.14 11.45
N VAL A 179 0.81 -14.13 11.77
CA VAL A 179 1.71 -13.46 10.83
C VAL A 179 3.06 -13.26 11.52
N GLY A 180 4.12 -13.69 10.86
CA GLY A 180 5.50 -13.47 11.30
C GLY A 180 6.01 -12.13 10.79
N PHE A 181 6.69 -11.39 11.66
CA PHE A 181 7.40 -10.15 11.33
C PHE A 181 8.89 -10.35 11.58
N SER A 182 9.69 -10.20 10.53
CA SER A 182 11.15 -10.16 10.64
C SER A 182 11.64 -8.79 10.19
N THR A 183 12.52 -8.16 10.98
CA THR A 183 13.10 -6.84 10.68
C THR A 183 14.57 -7.00 10.29
N PHE A 184 14.98 -6.32 9.23
CA PHE A 184 16.35 -6.31 8.73
C PHE A 184 16.86 -4.87 8.66
N GLN A 185 18.12 -4.69 9.03
CA GLN A 185 18.81 -3.42 8.76
C GLN A 185 19.11 -3.38 7.26
N ALA A 186 18.66 -2.32 6.58
CA ALA A 186 18.94 -2.14 5.16
C ALA A 186 20.39 -1.69 4.94
N ASP A 187 20.91 -1.94 3.74
CA ASP A 187 22.19 -1.40 3.32
C ASP A 187 22.21 0.14 3.39
N GLY A 188 23.31 0.69 3.89
CA GLY A 188 23.47 2.14 4.09
C GLY A 188 22.75 2.71 5.33
N SER A 189 22.01 1.90 6.10
CA SER A 189 21.48 2.32 7.40
C SER A 189 22.62 2.64 8.37
N LYS A 190 22.40 3.63 9.25
CA LYS A 190 23.18 3.71 10.49
C LYS A 190 22.98 2.43 11.31
N PRO A 191 24.00 1.97 12.06
CA PRO A 191 23.89 0.78 12.89
C PRO A 191 22.72 0.89 13.88
N LEU A 192 21.90 -0.15 13.93
CA LEU A 192 20.75 -0.21 14.83
C LEU A 192 21.10 -1.02 16.08
N SER A 193 20.63 -0.54 17.23
CA SER A 193 20.63 -1.32 18.47
C SER A 193 19.40 -2.24 18.57
N ALA A 194 18.27 -1.80 18.01
CA ALA A 194 17.03 -2.55 17.95
C ALA A 194 16.13 -2.00 16.83
N CYS A 195 15.17 -2.83 16.41
CA CYS A 195 13.99 -2.40 15.67
C CYS A 195 12.77 -2.96 16.41
N ILE A 196 11.90 -2.07 16.89
CA ILE A 196 10.74 -2.44 17.68
C ILE A 196 9.52 -2.49 16.75
N VAL A 197 8.71 -3.53 16.89
CA VAL A 197 7.45 -3.73 16.19
C VAL A 197 6.34 -3.62 17.24
N THR A 198 5.62 -2.50 17.24
CA THR A 198 4.63 -2.18 18.28
C THR A 198 3.21 -2.35 17.74
N ALA A 199 2.35 -3.00 18.52
CA ALA A 199 0.94 -3.25 18.22
C ALA A 199 0.04 -2.57 19.26
#